data_AF-A0A1Q4H8J1-F1
#
_entry.id   AF-A0A1Q4H8J1-F1
#
_cell.length_a   1.000
_cell.length_b   1.000
_cell.length_c   1.000
_cell.angle_alpha   90.00
_cell.angle_beta   90.00
_cell.angle_gamma   90.00
#
_symmetry.space_group_name_H-M   'P 1'
#
loop_
_entity.id
_entity.type
_entity.pdbx_description
1 polymer ?
#
loop_
_entity_poly.entity_id
_entity_poly.type
_entity_poly.pdbx_seq_one_letter_code
_entity_poly.pdbx_strand_id
1 'polypeptide(L)'
;MTSLWLDGRPDTPASAPQLDAQHVDVAVVGAGITGLCTALLLARAGKSVLVLEARQVGAGTTGNTTGKLSLLQGTKLSRVSAKHGERLVGDYVTGNTEGRDWLIRYCAEHGVPVQREDAYTYAQSPSGIEDARAEFDACRTAGLPVEWVHDADVPFPFHGGVRLPDQAQLDPVPLLDSFVAELEHRGGSVAQGARVRSVSIGSPLRLTVDAADRSASRTVTAEHCVLATGIPILDRGGFFAKVSPHRSYCVALKVPGDITRAMYLSSDSPTRSIRYAPTPDGERLIVGGGGHTVGRADHAADAVSELVHWAKQHYPGAVQTHNWSAQDYSPIDELPYAGPILPGTRHVWVATGFDKWGLTNGIAAALALSGQILGGHMSWARAFAAWSPHELSGLTTALQHNLEVGYQMAKGWVAPLARHGDPAEGQGLVTGPPWNLRADSVVDGVHRTVSPVCPHLGGIVNWNDADCAWECPLHGSRFAPDGTLLEGPATRGLTPADTHVSHHARGGSARP
;
A
#
# COMPACT_ATOMS: atom_id res chain seq x y z
N MET A 1 -2.05 13.53 8.76
CA MET A 1 -2.78 13.84 7.50
C MET A 1 -3.74 12.71 7.22
N THR A 2 -4.98 13.02 6.84
CA THR A 2 -6.05 12.04 6.61
C THR A 2 -6.42 12.04 5.13
N SER A 3 -6.55 10.87 4.52
CA SER A 3 -7.00 10.76 3.13
C SER A 3 -8.44 11.22 2.98
N LEU A 4 -8.82 11.61 1.76
CA LEU A 4 -10.21 11.98 1.44
C LEU A 4 -11.22 10.90 1.88
N TRP A 5 -10.84 9.63 1.79
CA TRP A 5 -11.72 8.49 2.06
C TRP A 5 -11.90 8.18 3.55
N LEU A 6 -10.87 8.48 4.36
CA LEU A 6 -10.88 8.22 5.79
C LEU A 6 -11.34 9.45 6.59
N ASP A 7 -11.51 10.59 5.95
CA ASP A 7 -12.00 11.81 6.61
C ASP A 7 -13.42 11.63 7.15
N GLY A 8 -13.67 12.19 8.33
CA GLY A 8 -14.96 12.09 9.02
C GLY A 8 -15.31 10.69 9.54
N ARG A 9 -14.47 9.66 9.35
CA ARG A 9 -14.70 8.35 9.97
C ARG A 9 -14.45 8.46 11.48
N PRO A 10 -15.38 7.96 12.32
CA PRO A 10 -15.12 7.86 13.74
C PRO A 10 -13.94 6.91 13.95
N ASP A 11 -12.98 7.35 14.77
CA ASP A 11 -12.04 6.45 15.43
C ASP A 11 -12.86 5.54 16.33
N THR A 12 -13.41 4.47 15.76
CA THR A 12 -14.19 3.50 16.52
C THR A 12 -13.17 2.79 17.39
N PRO A 13 -13.18 3.00 18.72
CA PRO A 13 -12.27 2.29 19.59
C PRO A 13 -12.56 0.81 19.36
N ALA A 14 -11.54 0.04 18.99
CA ALA A 14 -11.72 -1.38 18.79
C ALA A 14 -12.40 -1.95 20.03
N SER A 15 -13.64 -2.43 19.93
CA SER A 15 -14.10 -3.40 20.91
C SER A 15 -13.15 -4.56 20.73
N ALA A 16 -12.23 -4.77 21.66
CA ALA A 16 -11.31 -5.88 21.58
C ALA A 16 -12.17 -7.14 21.47
N PRO A 17 -12.15 -7.86 20.33
CA PRO A 17 -12.84 -9.13 20.31
C PRO A 17 -12.27 -9.98 21.44
N GLN A 18 -13.12 -10.80 22.05
CA GLN A 18 -12.65 -11.86 22.94
C GLN A 18 -11.87 -12.87 22.09
N LEU A 19 -10.58 -12.59 21.91
CA LEU A 19 -9.63 -13.38 21.13
C LEU A 19 -9.07 -14.57 21.94
N ASP A 20 -9.45 -14.70 23.21
CA ASP A 20 -8.88 -15.71 24.10
C ASP A 20 -9.31 -17.11 23.67
N ALA A 21 -8.32 -17.96 23.39
CA ALA A 21 -8.48 -19.38 23.01
C ALA A 21 -9.37 -19.63 21.77
N GLN A 22 -9.46 -18.67 20.84
CA GLN A 22 -10.24 -18.84 19.63
C GLN A 22 -9.50 -19.74 18.63
N HIS A 23 -10.15 -20.84 18.25
CA HIS A 23 -9.78 -21.68 17.11
C HIS A 23 -10.68 -21.32 15.93
N VAL A 24 -10.07 -21.09 14.76
CA VAL A 24 -10.78 -20.79 13.51
C VAL A 24 -10.21 -21.62 12.36
N ASP A 25 -10.98 -21.85 11.30
CA ASP A 25 -10.45 -22.50 10.11
C ASP A 25 -9.38 -21.64 9.45
N VAL A 26 -9.64 -20.33 9.34
CA VAL A 26 -8.74 -19.38 8.66
C VAL A 26 -8.58 -18.09 9.45
N ALA A 27 -7.32 -17.77 9.80
CA ALA A 27 -6.95 -16.43 10.23
C ALA A 27 -6.47 -15.60 9.04
N VAL A 28 -7.01 -14.41 8.83
CA VAL A 28 -6.56 -13.48 7.79
C VAL A 28 -5.89 -12.29 8.46
N VAL A 29 -4.65 -12.00 8.11
CA VAL A 29 -3.87 -10.90 8.68
C VAL A 29 -3.86 -9.73 7.71
N GLY A 30 -4.46 -8.60 8.13
CA GLY A 30 -4.65 -7.38 7.35
C GLY A 30 -6.09 -7.21 6.86
N ALA A 31 -6.75 -6.12 7.24
CA ALA A 31 -8.10 -5.76 6.80
C ALA A 31 -8.09 -4.68 5.70
N GLY A 32 -7.22 -4.85 4.71
CA GLY A 32 -7.32 -4.18 3.42
C GLY A 32 -8.23 -4.94 2.46
N ILE A 33 -8.35 -4.46 1.23
CA ILE A 33 -9.25 -5.06 0.22
C ILE A 33 -8.99 -6.55 -0.02
N THR A 34 -7.72 -6.95 -0.15
CA THR A 34 -7.34 -8.35 -0.41
C THR A 34 -7.70 -9.27 0.76
N GLY A 35 -7.41 -8.83 1.99
CA GLY A 35 -7.69 -9.62 3.19
C GLY A 35 -9.18 -9.78 3.42
N LEU A 36 -9.94 -8.67 3.38
CA LEU A 36 -11.40 -8.70 3.58
C LEU A 36 -12.12 -9.48 2.48
N CYS A 37 -11.73 -9.33 1.21
CA CYS A 37 -12.29 -10.13 0.13
C CYS A 37 -11.99 -11.63 0.32
N THR A 38 -10.76 -11.99 0.72
CA THR A 38 -10.39 -13.39 0.99
C THR A 38 -11.22 -13.95 2.15
N ALA A 39 -11.35 -13.19 3.23
CA ALA A 39 -12.14 -13.58 4.39
C ALA A 39 -13.61 -13.80 4.03
N LEU A 40 -14.19 -12.88 3.28
CA LEU A 40 -15.57 -12.96 2.82
C LEU A 40 -15.82 -14.19 1.93
N LEU A 41 -14.94 -14.46 0.97
CA LEU A 41 -15.06 -15.63 0.08
C LEU A 41 -15.00 -16.95 0.86
N LEU A 42 -14.12 -17.04 1.86
CA LEU A 42 -14.00 -18.21 2.71
C LEU A 42 -15.20 -18.37 3.66
N ALA A 43 -15.71 -17.27 4.23
CA ALA A 43 -16.92 -17.28 5.04
C ALA A 43 -18.17 -17.66 4.21
N ARG A 44 -18.27 -17.20 2.94
CA ARG A 44 -19.28 -17.66 1.98
C ARG A 44 -19.24 -19.16 1.73
N ALA A 45 -18.06 -19.78 1.83
CA ALA A 45 -17.87 -21.22 1.75
C ALA A 45 -18.07 -21.96 3.09
N GLY A 46 -18.56 -21.28 4.14
CA GLY A 46 -18.87 -21.87 5.43
C GLY A 46 -17.66 -22.07 6.37
N LYS A 47 -16.52 -21.45 6.07
CA LYS A 47 -15.36 -21.45 6.99
C LYS A 47 -15.57 -20.46 8.13
N SER A 48 -15.12 -20.83 9.32
CA SER A 48 -14.94 -19.88 10.43
C SER A 48 -13.70 -19.01 10.16
N VAL A 49 -13.89 -17.70 10.07
CA VAL A 49 -12.84 -16.76 9.66
C VAL A 49 -12.69 -15.63 10.66
N LEU A 50 -11.46 -15.34 11.06
CA LEU A 50 -11.10 -14.19 11.88
C LEU A 50 -10.09 -13.32 11.14
N VAL A 51 -10.44 -12.05 10.93
CA VAL A 51 -9.54 -11.03 10.36
C VAL A 51 -8.85 -10.30 11.50
N LEU A 52 -7.52 -10.20 11.45
CA LEU A 52 -6.69 -9.51 12.44
C LEU A 52 -6.06 -8.28 11.78
N GLU A 53 -6.47 -7.08 12.18
CA GLU A 53 -5.99 -5.80 11.69
C GLU A 53 -5.30 -5.03 12.81
N ALA A 54 -4.07 -4.59 12.56
CA ALA A 54 -3.24 -3.96 13.57
C ALA A 54 -3.72 -2.54 13.94
N ARG A 55 -4.45 -1.87 13.04
CA ARG A 55 -5.06 -0.55 13.25
C ARG A 55 -6.56 -0.64 13.01
N GLN A 56 -7.13 0.25 12.22
CA GLN A 56 -8.51 0.17 11.71
C GLN A 56 -8.57 -0.43 10.30
N VAL A 57 -9.75 -0.93 9.92
CA VAL A 57 -10.06 -1.42 8.57
C VAL A 57 -9.68 -0.36 7.55
N GLY A 58 -8.98 -0.77 6.49
CA GLY A 58 -8.56 0.13 5.43
C GLY A 58 -7.45 1.12 5.79
N ALA A 59 -6.87 1.10 6.99
CA ALA A 59 -5.90 2.12 7.40
C ALA A 59 -4.64 2.22 6.50
N GLY A 60 -4.28 1.14 5.81
CA GLY A 60 -3.13 1.06 4.89
C GLY A 60 -3.45 1.59 3.48
N THR A 61 -2.84 0.97 2.47
CA THR A 61 -2.96 1.37 1.06
C THR A 61 -4.42 1.47 0.58
N THR A 62 -5.30 0.56 1.00
CA THR A 62 -6.70 0.56 0.53
C THR A 62 -7.46 1.84 0.90
N GLY A 63 -7.31 2.38 2.11
CA GLY A 63 -7.92 3.66 2.49
C GLY A 63 -7.12 4.89 2.02
N ASN A 64 -6.00 4.69 1.32
CA ASN A 64 -5.11 5.75 0.84
C ASN A 64 -4.88 5.69 -0.68
N THR A 65 -5.61 4.83 -1.41
CA THR A 65 -5.50 4.72 -2.87
C THR A 65 -6.12 5.93 -3.58
N THR A 66 -5.94 6.02 -4.89
CA THR A 66 -6.74 6.93 -5.74
C THR A 66 -8.12 6.33 -6.06
N GLY A 67 -8.33 5.02 -5.89
CA GLY A 67 -9.64 4.38 -6.07
C GLY A 67 -9.92 3.90 -7.49
N LYS A 68 -8.89 3.81 -8.35
CA LYS A 68 -9.01 3.36 -9.74
C LYS A 68 -9.15 1.83 -9.82
N LEU A 69 -10.18 1.36 -10.52
CA LEU A 69 -10.46 -0.04 -10.78
C LEU A 69 -10.45 -0.27 -12.31
N SER A 70 -9.25 -0.45 -12.86
CA SER A 70 -8.98 -0.43 -14.30
C SER A 70 -8.04 -1.57 -14.73
N LEU A 71 -8.24 -2.07 -15.95
CA LEU A 71 -7.28 -2.97 -16.61
C LEU A 71 -6.17 -2.23 -17.36
N LEU A 72 -6.37 -0.94 -17.66
CA LEU A 72 -5.31 -0.06 -18.16
C LEU A 72 -4.57 0.53 -16.97
N GLN A 73 -3.34 0.07 -16.76
CA GLN A 73 -2.62 0.17 -15.50
C GLN A 73 -1.34 1.03 -15.61
N GLY A 74 -1.43 2.13 -16.37
CA GLY A 74 -0.25 2.89 -16.78
C GLY A 74 0.55 2.07 -17.78
N THR A 75 1.87 2.00 -17.63
CA THR A 75 2.76 1.19 -18.49
C THR A 75 2.97 -0.24 -17.95
N LYS A 76 1.99 -0.78 -17.22
CA LYS A 76 2.17 -2.07 -16.53
C LYS A 76 2.22 -3.24 -17.51
N LEU A 77 1.31 -3.28 -18.47
CA LEU A 77 1.16 -4.46 -19.32
C LEU A 77 2.32 -4.57 -20.31
N SER A 78 2.85 -3.46 -20.80
CA SER A 78 4.09 -3.42 -21.60
C SER A 78 5.29 -3.93 -20.82
N ARG A 79 5.47 -3.52 -19.55
CA ARG A 79 6.54 -4.06 -18.67
C ARG A 79 6.40 -5.56 -18.41
N VAL A 80 5.18 -6.05 -18.18
CA VAL A 80 4.92 -7.49 -18.04
C VAL A 80 5.24 -8.23 -19.35
N SER A 81 4.79 -7.69 -20.49
CA SER A 81 5.01 -8.30 -21.82
C SER A 81 6.48 -8.34 -22.22
N ALA A 82 7.28 -7.38 -21.76
CA ALA A 82 8.72 -7.36 -22.00
C ALA A 82 9.49 -8.47 -21.25
N LYS A 83 8.93 -9.00 -20.15
CA LYS A 83 9.58 -10.03 -19.32
C LYS A 83 9.00 -11.43 -19.50
N HIS A 84 7.74 -11.52 -19.94
CA HIS A 84 6.97 -12.77 -19.93
C HIS A 84 6.35 -13.09 -21.28
N GLY A 85 6.17 -14.38 -21.56
CA GLY A 85 5.48 -14.82 -22.77
C GLY A 85 3.98 -14.49 -22.77
N GLU A 86 3.40 -14.36 -23.97
CA GLU A 86 2.01 -13.98 -24.22
C GLU A 86 0.98 -14.72 -23.37
N ARG A 87 1.22 -16.01 -23.10
CA ARG A 87 0.36 -16.83 -22.26
C ARG A 87 0.21 -16.25 -20.85
N LEU A 88 1.31 -15.86 -20.19
CA LEU A 88 1.29 -15.27 -18.84
C LEU A 88 0.70 -13.87 -18.85
N VAL A 89 0.96 -13.09 -19.91
CA VAL A 89 0.34 -11.78 -20.13
C VAL A 89 -1.19 -11.93 -20.20
N GLY A 90 -1.68 -12.89 -20.98
CA GLY A 90 -3.12 -13.19 -21.09
C GLY A 90 -3.74 -13.63 -19.77
N ASP A 91 -3.04 -14.45 -18.97
CA ASP A 91 -3.50 -14.82 -17.63
C ASP A 91 -3.57 -13.64 -16.67
N TYR A 92 -2.57 -12.76 -16.73
CA TYR A 92 -2.55 -11.55 -15.91
C TYR A 92 -3.75 -10.67 -16.20
N VAL A 93 -4.06 -10.44 -17.49
CA VAL A 93 -5.23 -9.69 -17.94
C VAL A 93 -6.52 -10.41 -17.54
N THR A 94 -6.60 -11.73 -17.71
CA THR A 94 -7.77 -12.53 -17.32
C THR A 94 -8.06 -12.42 -15.83
N GLY A 95 -7.05 -12.60 -14.97
CA GLY A 95 -7.21 -12.50 -13.52
C GLY A 95 -7.63 -11.10 -13.07
N ASN A 96 -7.03 -10.05 -13.64
CA ASN A 96 -7.44 -8.67 -13.34
C ASN A 96 -8.87 -8.38 -13.83
N THR A 97 -9.28 -8.93 -14.98
CA THR A 97 -10.65 -8.82 -15.51
C THR A 97 -11.65 -9.47 -14.58
N GLU A 98 -11.38 -10.72 -14.15
CA GLU A 98 -12.24 -11.41 -13.18
C GLU A 98 -12.32 -10.67 -11.84
N GLY A 99 -11.19 -10.15 -11.34
CA GLY A 99 -11.16 -9.36 -10.12
C GLY A 99 -11.99 -8.08 -10.20
N ARG A 100 -11.83 -7.32 -11.30
CA ARG A 100 -12.63 -6.13 -11.59
C ARG A 100 -14.12 -6.45 -11.66
N ASP A 101 -14.49 -7.45 -12.46
CA ASP A 101 -15.89 -7.77 -12.75
C ASP A 101 -16.59 -8.38 -11.53
N TRP A 102 -15.87 -9.17 -10.73
CA TRP A 102 -16.37 -9.63 -9.44
C TRP A 102 -16.69 -8.45 -8.52
N LEU A 103 -15.78 -7.46 -8.44
CA LEU A 103 -15.96 -6.31 -7.55
C LEU A 103 -17.10 -5.39 -7.99
N ILE A 104 -17.21 -5.10 -9.29
CA ILE A 104 -18.30 -4.29 -9.84
C ILE A 104 -19.66 -4.94 -9.55
N ARG A 105 -19.77 -6.25 -9.80
CA ARG A 105 -20.99 -7.01 -9.50
C ARG A 105 -21.30 -7.00 -8.01
N TYR A 106 -20.29 -7.20 -7.17
CA TYR A 106 -20.44 -7.12 -5.72
C TYR A 106 -21.03 -5.77 -5.30
N CYS A 107 -20.45 -4.67 -5.80
CA CYS A 107 -20.92 -3.32 -5.50
C CYS A 107 -22.37 -3.10 -5.93
N ALA A 108 -22.74 -3.57 -7.13
CA ALA A 108 -24.12 -3.48 -7.63
C ALA A 108 -25.11 -4.26 -6.74
N GLU A 109 -24.75 -5.46 -6.29
CA GLU A 109 -25.57 -6.30 -5.41
C GLU A 109 -25.77 -5.69 -4.00
N HIS A 110 -24.79 -4.92 -3.52
CA HIS A 110 -24.77 -4.38 -2.15
C HIS A 110 -25.04 -2.86 -2.09
N GLY A 111 -25.35 -2.23 -3.22
CA GLY A 111 -25.62 -0.79 -3.29
C GLY A 111 -24.40 0.10 -3.01
N VAL A 112 -23.18 -0.40 -3.23
CA VAL A 112 -21.95 0.39 -3.12
C VAL A 112 -21.77 1.21 -4.40
N PRO A 113 -21.68 2.56 -4.33
CA PRO A 113 -21.56 3.39 -5.53
C PRO A 113 -20.26 3.14 -6.31
N VAL A 114 -20.39 3.00 -7.62
CA VAL A 114 -19.27 2.89 -8.57
C VAL A 114 -19.50 3.88 -9.70
N GLN A 115 -18.45 4.60 -10.09
CA GLN A 115 -18.47 5.45 -11.27
C GLN A 115 -17.88 4.69 -12.45
N ARG A 116 -18.52 4.80 -13.62
CA ARG A 116 -18.03 4.24 -14.89
C ARG A 116 -17.43 5.36 -15.73
N GLU A 117 -16.16 5.21 -16.07
CA GLU A 117 -15.37 6.22 -16.76
C GLU A 117 -14.32 5.54 -17.64
N ASP A 118 -13.85 6.23 -18.66
CA ASP A 118 -12.75 5.75 -19.48
C ASP A 118 -11.41 5.91 -18.74
N ALA A 119 -10.47 5.00 -19.00
CA ALA A 119 -9.10 5.09 -18.50
C ALA A 119 -8.13 5.46 -19.61
N TYR A 120 -7.16 6.30 -19.29
CA TYR A 120 -6.13 6.77 -20.20
C TYR A 120 -4.73 6.54 -19.62
N THR A 121 -3.86 5.94 -20.44
CA THR A 121 -2.39 6.01 -20.26
C THR A 121 -1.86 6.99 -21.29
N TYR A 122 -1.32 8.13 -20.86
CA TYR A 122 -1.06 9.25 -21.76
C TYR A 122 0.36 9.81 -21.65
N ALA A 123 0.88 10.33 -22.75
CA ALA A 123 2.15 11.02 -22.78
C ALA A 123 1.95 12.50 -22.40
N GLN A 124 2.61 12.97 -21.34
CA GLN A 124 2.61 14.39 -20.96
C GLN A 124 3.61 15.19 -21.80
N SER A 125 4.54 14.50 -22.43
CA SER A 125 5.60 15.07 -23.26
C SER A 125 5.80 14.24 -24.52
N PRO A 126 6.45 14.78 -25.57
CA PRO A 126 6.81 13.99 -26.75
C PRO A 126 7.64 12.73 -26.42
N SER A 127 8.47 12.76 -25.37
CA SER A 127 9.25 11.61 -24.92
C SER A 127 8.39 10.46 -24.37
N GLY A 128 7.22 10.74 -23.82
CA GLY A 128 6.33 9.71 -23.26
C GLY A 128 5.52 8.93 -24.31
N ILE A 129 5.55 9.36 -25.58
CA ILE A 129 4.75 8.75 -26.66
C ILE A 129 5.17 7.31 -26.90
N GLU A 130 6.48 7.02 -26.87
CA GLU A 130 6.99 5.66 -27.11
C GLU A 130 6.50 4.68 -26.03
N ASP A 131 6.57 5.07 -24.75
CA ASP A 131 6.06 4.27 -23.65
C ASP A 131 4.54 4.05 -23.74
N ALA A 132 3.78 5.08 -24.11
CA ALA A 132 2.34 4.96 -24.34
C ALA A 132 2.02 4.03 -25.53
N ARG A 133 2.84 4.06 -26.60
CA ARG A 133 2.70 3.16 -27.76
C ARG A 133 3.04 1.72 -27.40
N ALA A 134 4.09 1.48 -26.62
CA ALA A 134 4.41 0.15 -26.13
C ALA A 134 3.25 -0.42 -25.29
N GLU A 135 2.61 0.41 -24.45
CA GLU A 135 1.42 -0.01 -23.70
C GLU A 135 0.23 -0.30 -24.62
N PHE A 136 0.00 0.51 -25.66
CA PHE A 136 -1.06 0.29 -26.65
C PHE A 136 -0.92 -1.09 -27.31
N ASP A 137 0.29 -1.41 -27.76
CA ASP A 137 0.57 -2.66 -28.47
C ASP A 137 0.46 -3.87 -27.54
N ALA A 138 0.94 -3.76 -26.29
CA ALA A 138 0.77 -4.79 -25.27
C ALA A 138 -0.72 -5.04 -24.95
N CYS A 139 -1.50 -3.97 -24.78
CA CYS A 139 -2.95 -4.07 -24.55
C CYS A 139 -3.68 -4.75 -25.71
N ARG A 140 -3.39 -4.36 -26.96
CA ARG A 140 -3.95 -5.00 -28.15
C ARG A 140 -3.60 -6.47 -28.24
N THR A 141 -2.34 -6.81 -27.99
CA THR A 141 -1.86 -8.20 -28.02
C THR A 141 -2.56 -9.06 -26.97
N ALA A 142 -2.82 -8.49 -25.79
CA ALA A 142 -3.57 -9.16 -24.73
C ALA A 142 -5.10 -9.15 -24.93
N GLY A 143 -5.60 -8.61 -26.04
CA GLY A 143 -7.03 -8.61 -26.38
C GLY A 143 -7.86 -7.55 -25.68
N LEU A 144 -7.26 -6.53 -25.07
CA LEU A 144 -7.99 -5.40 -24.50
C LEU A 144 -8.55 -4.50 -25.61
N PRO A 145 -9.79 -4.00 -25.50
CA PRO A 145 -10.42 -3.15 -26.50
C PRO A 145 -9.92 -1.70 -26.38
N VAL A 146 -8.62 -1.49 -26.56
CA VAL A 146 -7.99 -0.18 -26.45
C VAL A 146 -8.01 0.58 -27.77
N GLU A 147 -8.07 1.91 -27.66
CA GLU A 147 -8.00 2.85 -28.77
C GLU A 147 -6.78 3.76 -28.57
N TRP A 148 -6.08 4.08 -29.66
CA TRP A 148 -5.11 5.15 -29.63
C TRP A 148 -5.83 6.48 -29.84
N VAL A 149 -5.60 7.43 -28.93
CA VAL A 149 -6.11 8.79 -29.02
C VAL A 149 -4.95 9.76 -29.23
N HIS A 150 -5.14 10.74 -30.10
CA HIS A 150 -4.14 11.78 -30.36
C HIS A 150 -4.28 12.96 -29.39
N ASP A 151 -5.50 13.30 -29.03
CA ASP A 151 -5.85 14.43 -28.19
C ASP A 151 -6.92 14.04 -27.17
N ALA A 152 -7.02 14.80 -26.08
CA ALA A 152 -8.07 14.71 -25.07
C ALA A 152 -8.49 16.12 -24.63
N ASP A 153 -9.78 16.30 -24.30
CA ASP A 153 -10.29 17.57 -23.79
C ASP A 153 -9.93 17.73 -22.31
N VAL A 154 -8.68 18.11 -22.06
CA VAL A 154 -8.09 18.26 -20.72
C VAL A 154 -7.24 19.54 -20.66
N PRO A 155 -7.15 20.20 -19.50
CA PRO A 155 -6.43 21.47 -19.37
C PRO A 155 -4.91 21.31 -19.19
N PHE A 156 -4.38 20.10 -19.40
CA PHE A 156 -2.97 19.75 -19.23
C PHE A 156 -2.39 19.12 -20.50
N PRO A 157 -1.05 19.13 -20.68
CA PRO A 157 -0.42 18.57 -21.88
C PRO A 157 -0.81 17.12 -22.14
N PHE A 158 -1.18 16.85 -23.39
CA PHE A 158 -1.55 15.53 -23.87
C PHE A 158 -0.96 15.37 -25.27
N HIS A 159 -0.03 14.43 -25.43
CA HIS A 159 0.68 14.21 -26.71
C HIS A 159 0.27 12.89 -27.40
N GLY A 160 -0.81 12.28 -26.92
CA GLY A 160 -1.31 10.99 -27.36
C GLY A 160 -1.33 9.97 -26.23
N GLY A 161 -2.16 8.95 -26.37
CA GLY A 161 -2.28 7.91 -25.35
C GLY A 161 -3.19 6.75 -25.73
N VAL A 162 -3.23 5.79 -24.82
CA VAL A 162 -4.11 4.63 -24.84
C VAL A 162 -5.38 4.98 -24.09
N ARG A 163 -6.53 4.77 -24.71
CA ARG A 163 -7.85 4.85 -24.10
C ARG A 163 -8.39 3.43 -23.95
N LEU A 164 -8.83 3.07 -22.75
CA LEU A 164 -9.61 1.87 -22.49
C LEU A 164 -10.99 2.29 -21.97
N PRO A 165 -12.07 2.03 -22.71
CA PRO A 165 -13.39 2.49 -22.32
C PRO A 165 -13.99 1.71 -21.16
N ASP A 166 -14.99 2.28 -20.51
CA ASP A 166 -15.86 1.60 -19.54
C ASP A 166 -15.07 0.89 -18.41
N GLN A 167 -14.15 1.63 -17.80
CA GLN A 167 -13.47 1.23 -16.56
C GLN A 167 -14.23 1.75 -15.35
N ALA A 168 -13.78 1.38 -14.14
CA ALA A 168 -14.46 1.77 -12.92
C ALA A 168 -13.54 2.56 -11.99
N GLN A 169 -14.18 3.35 -11.14
CA GLN A 169 -13.55 3.95 -9.99
C GLN A 169 -14.56 4.03 -8.85
N LEU A 170 -14.07 4.00 -7.62
CA LEU A 170 -14.91 3.98 -6.43
C LEU A 170 -14.21 4.63 -5.24
N ASP A 171 -14.99 4.90 -4.20
CA ASP A 171 -14.49 5.11 -2.84
C ASP A 171 -14.28 3.72 -2.21
N PRO A 172 -13.04 3.35 -1.84
CA PRO A 172 -12.75 2.02 -1.29
C PRO A 172 -13.36 1.81 0.09
N VAL A 173 -13.67 2.86 0.85
CA VAL A 173 -14.02 2.76 2.25
C VAL A 173 -15.43 2.19 2.47
N PRO A 174 -16.51 2.70 1.81
CA PRO A 174 -17.83 2.07 1.87
C PRO A 174 -17.84 0.61 1.39
N LEU A 175 -16.98 0.27 0.44
CA LEU A 175 -16.79 -1.11 -0.01
C LEU A 175 -16.24 -1.99 1.12
N LEU A 176 -15.22 -1.53 1.85
CA LEU A 176 -14.69 -2.29 2.99
C LEU A 176 -15.74 -2.46 4.09
N ASP A 177 -16.53 -1.43 4.38
CA ASP A 177 -17.64 -1.53 5.34
C ASP A 177 -18.66 -2.59 4.91
N SER A 178 -19.01 -2.63 3.62
CA SER A 178 -19.87 -3.67 3.06
C SER A 178 -19.28 -5.07 3.21
N PHE A 179 -17.97 -5.24 2.96
CA PHE A 179 -17.30 -6.53 3.19
C PHE A 179 -17.34 -6.97 4.64
N VAL A 180 -17.09 -6.05 5.58
CA VAL A 180 -17.16 -6.34 7.02
C VAL A 180 -18.57 -6.76 7.41
N ALA A 181 -19.59 -5.98 7.01
CA ALA A 181 -20.98 -6.27 7.33
C ALA A 181 -21.42 -7.65 6.81
N GLU A 182 -21.05 -8.01 5.57
CA GLU A 182 -21.40 -9.32 5.04
C GLU A 182 -20.58 -10.45 5.70
N LEU A 183 -19.30 -10.23 5.97
CA LEU A 183 -18.45 -11.19 6.67
C LEU A 183 -19.04 -11.54 8.05
N GLU A 184 -19.46 -10.53 8.82
CA GLU A 184 -20.09 -10.70 10.13
C GLU A 184 -21.45 -11.39 10.03
N HIS A 185 -22.27 -11.04 9.03
CA HIS A 185 -23.52 -11.74 8.76
C HIS A 185 -23.32 -13.24 8.47
N ARG A 186 -22.16 -13.61 7.91
CA ARG A 186 -21.78 -14.99 7.63
C ARG A 186 -21.05 -15.68 8.78
N GLY A 187 -20.94 -15.04 9.95
CA GLY A 187 -20.33 -15.60 11.15
C GLY A 187 -18.80 -15.47 11.20
N GLY A 188 -18.18 -14.73 10.28
CA GLY A 188 -16.80 -14.28 10.43
C GLY A 188 -16.69 -13.09 11.38
N SER A 189 -15.48 -12.68 11.73
CA SER A 189 -15.26 -11.52 12.60
C SER A 189 -14.00 -10.73 12.22
N VAL A 190 -13.98 -9.45 12.61
CA VAL A 190 -12.84 -8.55 12.41
C VAL A 190 -12.36 -8.00 13.75
N ALA A 191 -11.07 -8.21 14.03
CA ALA A 191 -10.37 -7.67 15.18
C ALA A 191 -9.48 -6.50 14.75
N GLN A 192 -9.93 -5.28 15.02
CA GLN A 192 -9.12 -4.08 14.87
C GLN A 192 -8.22 -3.88 16.10
N GLY A 193 -7.11 -3.16 15.94
CA GLY A 193 -6.11 -3.01 17.00
C GLY A 193 -5.46 -4.33 17.45
N ALA A 194 -5.45 -5.34 16.59
CA ALA A 194 -4.95 -6.68 16.85
C ALA A 194 -3.74 -6.99 15.93
N ARG A 195 -2.53 -6.70 16.42
CA ARG A 195 -1.31 -6.83 15.64
C ARG A 195 -0.71 -8.22 15.75
N VAL A 196 -0.69 -8.95 14.63
CA VAL A 196 0.03 -10.23 14.56
C VAL A 196 1.54 -9.99 14.60
N ARG A 197 2.23 -10.70 15.49
CA ARG A 197 3.67 -10.60 15.72
C ARG A 197 4.45 -11.77 15.16
N SER A 198 3.84 -12.95 15.19
CA SER A 198 4.45 -14.18 14.72
C SER A 198 3.36 -15.19 14.37
N VAL A 199 3.73 -16.13 13.51
CA VAL A 199 2.93 -17.31 13.18
C VAL A 199 3.83 -18.52 13.38
N SER A 200 3.40 -19.55 14.08
CA SER A 200 4.21 -20.75 14.32
C SER A 200 4.46 -21.53 13.02
N ILE A 201 5.27 -22.59 13.13
CA ILE A 201 5.34 -23.67 12.15
C ILE A 201 4.53 -24.84 12.73
N GLY A 202 3.83 -25.60 11.89
CA GLY A 202 3.03 -26.76 12.28
C GLY A 202 1.53 -26.61 12.00
N SER A 203 0.75 -27.59 12.45
CA SER A 203 -0.72 -27.60 12.36
C SER A 203 -1.30 -28.05 13.72
N PRO A 204 -2.29 -27.34 14.29
CA PRO A 204 -2.76 -26.03 13.86
C PRO A 204 -1.68 -24.94 14.05
N LEU A 205 -1.76 -23.87 13.27
CA LEU A 205 -0.92 -22.69 13.42
C LEU A 205 -1.27 -21.96 14.73
N ARG A 206 -0.27 -21.40 15.40
CA ARG A 206 -0.42 -20.47 16.51
C ARG A 206 0.03 -19.09 16.09
N LEU A 207 -0.84 -18.10 16.19
CA LEU A 207 -0.56 -16.70 15.91
C LEU A 207 -0.46 -15.95 17.25
N THR A 208 0.65 -15.24 17.45
CA THR A 208 0.79 -14.32 18.59
C THR A 208 0.27 -12.95 18.16
N VAL A 209 -0.69 -12.41 18.92
CA VAL A 209 -1.41 -11.18 18.59
C VAL A 209 -1.33 -10.21 19.77
N ASP A 210 -0.73 -9.05 19.54
CA ASP A 210 -0.65 -7.98 20.55
C ASP A 210 -1.82 -7.01 20.38
N ALA A 211 -2.37 -6.55 21.50
CA ALA A 211 -3.31 -5.42 21.51
C ALA A 211 -2.62 -4.13 21.04
N ALA A 212 -3.39 -3.17 20.53
CA ALA A 212 -2.89 -1.90 20.00
C ALA A 212 -2.02 -1.13 21.01
N ASP A 213 -2.45 -1.09 22.28
CA ASP A 213 -1.75 -0.46 23.40
C ASP A 213 -0.63 -1.33 23.99
N ARG A 214 -0.44 -2.55 23.45
CA ARG A 214 0.52 -3.57 23.91
C ARG A 214 0.29 -4.00 25.37
N SER A 215 -0.89 -3.76 25.94
CA SER A 215 -1.23 -4.17 27.30
C SER A 215 -1.34 -5.69 27.46
N ALA A 216 -1.66 -6.39 26.36
CA ALA A 216 -1.85 -7.82 26.34
C ALA A 216 -1.31 -8.45 25.05
N SER A 217 -0.84 -9.69 25.17
CA SER A 217 -0.53 -10.59 24.06
C SER A 217 -1.41 -11.83 24.16
N ARG A 218 -2.02 -12.22 23.05
CA ARG A 218 -2.98 -13.32 22.96
C ARG A 218 -2.52 -14.33 21.91
N THR A 219 -3.05 -15.55 22.02
CA THR A 219 -2.80 -16.61 21.04
C THR A 219 -4.08 -16.97 20.32
N VAL A 220 -4.07 -16.89 18.99
CA VAL A 220 -5.11 -17.40 18.11
C VAL A 220 -4.61 -18.69 17.45
N THR A 221 -5.48 -19.70 17.30
CA THR A 221 -5.13 -20.91 16.56
C THR A 221 -5.91 -21.01 15.26
N ALA A 222 -5.26 -21.46 14.19
CA ALA A 222 -5.92 -21.61 12.89
C ALA A 222 -5.34 -22.75 12.03
N GLU A 223 -6.16 -23.35 11.16
CA GLU A 223 -5.68 -24.35 10.18
C GLU A 223 -4.94 -23.69 9.00
N HIS A 224 -5.41 -22.50 8.60
CA HIS A 224 -4.75 -21.66 7.61
C HIS A 224 -4.54 -20.23 8.11
N CYS A 225 -3.50 -19.57 7.61
CA CYS A 225 -3.20 -18.16 7.82
C CYS A 225 -2.95 -17.48 6.48
N VAL A 226 -3.66 -16.40 6.18
CA VAL A 226 -3.43 -15.57 4.98
C VAL A 226 -2.77 -14.27 5.39
N LEU A 227 -1.59 -13.98 4.86
CA LEU A 227 -0.88 -12.71 5.05
C LEU A 227 -1.19 -11.76 3.88
N ALA A 228 -2.10 -10.82 4.12
CA ALA A 228 -2.51 -9.78 3.18
C ALA A 228 -2.11 -8.39 3.70
N THR A 229 -0.85 -8.27 4.12
CA THR A 229 -0.31 -7.14 4.92
C THR A 229 0.49 -6.12 4.10
N GLY A 230 0.22 -6.01 2.79
CA GLY A 230 1.05 -5.24 1.86
C GLY A 230 2.32 -6.00 1.47
N ILE A 231 3.15 -6.35 2.47
CA ILE A 231 4.27 -7.30 2.40
C ILE A 231 4.13 -8.29 3.56
N PRO A 232 4.42 -9.59 3.38
CA PRO A 232 4.34 -10.56 4.48
C PRO A 232 5.23 -10.16 5.66
N ILE A 233 4.64 -10.21 6.86
CA ILE A 233 5.31 -9.91 8.14
C ILE A 233 6.27 -11.00 8.62
N LEU A 234 6.45 -12.06 7.84
CA LEU A 234 7.33 -13.18 8.14
C LEU A 234 8.47 -13.19 7.13
N ASP A 235 9.69 -13.32 7.61
CA ASP A 235 10.89 -13.45 6.75
C ASP A 235 11.04 -14.83 6.09
N ARG A 236 9.94 -15.58 5.99
CA ARG A 236 9.89 -16.90 5.33
C ARG A 236 9.68 -16.68 3.84
N GLY A 237 10.46 -17.39 3.03
CA GLY A 237 10.37 -17.29 1.57
C GLY A 237 11.06 -16.06 0.97
N GLY A 238 11.71 -15.21 1.78
CA GLY A 238 12.55 -14.12 1.28
C GLY A 238 11.80 -13.05 0.48
N PHE A 239 10.50 -12.86 0.70
CA PHE A 239 9.70 -11.88 -0.04
C PHE A 239 10.25 -10.45 0.07
N PHE A 240 10.88 -10.08 1.18
CA PHE A 240 11.56 -8.80 1.35
C PHE A 240 12.67 -8.54 0.30
N ALA A 241 13.23 -9.59 -0.30
CA ALA A 241 14.21 -9.51 -1.37
C ALA A 241 13.59 -9.59 -2.77
N LYS A 242 12.30 -9.95 -2.87
CA LYS A 242 11.53 -10.12 -4.12
C LYS A 242 10.62 -8.93 -4.45
N VAL A 243 10.47 -7.97 -3.53
CA VAL A 243 9.67 -6.76 -3.75
C VAL A 243 10.43 -5.51 -3.32
N SER A 244 10.13 -4.38 -3.96
CA SER A 244 10.65 -3.06 -3.57
C SER A 244 9.52 -2.16 -3.08
N PRO A 245 9.66 -1.51 -1.90
CA PRO A 245 8.64 -0.64 -1.33
C PRO A 245 8.68 0.76 -1.99
N HIS A 246 7.54 1.23 -2.48
CA HIS A 246 7.40 2.54 -3.08
C HIS A 246 6.32 3.35 -2.37
N ARG A 247 6.61 4.63 -2.13
CA ARG A 247 5.64 5.61 -1.64
C ARG A 247 5.21 6.53 -2.75
N SER A 248 3.97 6.99 -2.74
CA SER A 248 3.46 8.01 -3.67
C SER A 248 2.44 8.88 -2.96
N TYR A 249 2.27 10.12 -3.44
CA TYR A 249 1.45 11.14 -2.79
C TYR A 249 0.22 11.45 -3.63
N CYS A 250 -0.81 11.93 -2.95
CA CYS A 250 -2.07 12.37 -3.54
C CYS A 250 -2.54 13.65 -2.86
N VAL A 251 -3.17 14.52 -3.64
CA VAL A 251 -3.87 15.70 -3.17
C VAL A 251 -5.30 15.67 -3.70
N ALA A 252 -6.26 16.09 -2.88
CA ALA A 252 -7.64 16.32 -3.32
C ALA A 252 -7.92 17.82 -3.32
N LEU A 253 -8.48 18.32 -4.43
CA LEU A 253 -8.77 19.74 -4.62
C LEU A 253 -10.23 19.95 -5.00
N LYS A 254 -10.84 21.01 -4.47
CA LYS A 254 -12.05 21.58 -5.05
C LYS A 254 -11.64 22.46 -6.22
N VAL A 255 -12.15 22.18 -7.41
CA VAL A 255 -11.85 22.94 -8.64
C VAL A 255 -13.08 23.75 -9.08
N PRO A 256 -12.90 24.96 -9.63
CA PRO A 256 -14.00 25.70 -10.24
C PRO A 256 -14.29 25.18 -11.65
N GLY A 257 -15.56 25.21 -12.07
CA GLY A 257 -15.97 24.79 -13.40
C GLY A 257 -16.01 23.27 -13.58
N ASP A 258 -15.78 22.83 -14.82
CA ASP A 258 -15.85 21.41 -15.19
C ASP A 258 -14.63 20.64 -14.68
N ILE A 259 -14.89 19.48 -14.08
CA ILE A 259 -13.87 18.58 -13.59
C ILE A 259 -13.56 17.48 -14.61
N THR A 260 -12.28 17.12 -14.72
CA THR A 260 -11.85 15.99 -15.56
C THR A 260 -12.49 14.69 -15.07
N ARG A 261 -13.34 14.11 -15.92
CA ARG A 261 -14.14 12.91 -15.61
C ARG A 261 -13.33 11.61 -15.75
N ALA A 262 -12.72 11.40 -16.91
CA ALA A 262 -11.95 10.20 -17.17
C ALA A 262 -10.74 10.06 -16.24
N MET A 263 -10.27 8.82 -16.07
CA MET A 263 -9.06 8.53 -15.31
C MET A 263 -7.84 8.67 -16.21
N TYR A 264 -6.84 9.45 -15.78
CA TYR A 264 -5.58 9.61 -16.51
C TYR A 264 -4.39 9.15 -15.69
N LEU A 265 -3.44 8.46 -16.30
CA LEU A 265 -2.14 8.14 -15.72
C LEU A 265 -1.05 8.37 -16.77
N SER A 266 -0.06 9.18 -16.44
CA SER A 266 1.02 9.45 -17.39
C SER A 266 1.88 8.21 -17.65
N SER A 267 2.34 8.04 -18.89
CA SER A 267 3.35 7.04 -19.25
C SER A 267 4.76 7.48 -18.85
N ASP A 268 4.98 8.78 -18.75
CA ASP A 268 6.27 9.41 -18.48
C ASP A 268 6.37 10.03 -17.07
N SER A 269 7.57 10.50 -16.77
CA SER A 269 7.93 11.18 -15.53
C SER A 269 7.95 12.70 -15.71
N PRO A 270 7.61 13.48 -14.67
CA PRO A 270 7.08 13.03 -13.38
C PRO A 270 5.67 12.44 -13.50
N THR A 271 5.39 11.37 -12.75
CA THR A 271 4.08 10.71 -12.85
C THR A 271 2.93 11.64 -12.46
N ARG A 272 1.87 11.65 -13.27
CA ARG A 272 0.59 12.29 -12.97
C ARG A 272 -0.56 11.31 -13.10
N SER A 273 -1.23 11.07 -12.00
CA SER A 273 -2.49 10.32 -11.92
C SER A 273 -3.61 11.31 -11.64
N ILE A 274 -4.61 11.38 -12.51
CA ILE A 274 -5.77 12.27 -12.35
C ILE A 274 -7.06 11.43 -12.34
N ARG A 275 -8.00 11.80 -11.49
CA ARG A 275 -9.43 11.45 -11.56
C ARG A 275 -10.27 12.36 -10.67
N TYR A 276 -11.59 12.36 -10.82
CA TYR A 276 -12.48 12.97 -9.83
C TYR A 276 -12.97 11.97 -8.77
N ALA A 277 -13.47 12.48 -7.67
CA ALA A 277 -14.12 11.73 -6.60
C ALA A 277 -15.39 12.47 -6.14
N PRO A 278 -16.57 11.81 -6.16
CA PRO A 278 -17.76 12.35 -5.51
C PRO A 278 -17.57 12.47 -3.99
N THR A 279 -18.05 13.56 -3.41
CA THR A 279 -18.06 13.82 -1.96
C THR A 279 -19.45 14.31 -1.55
N PRO A 280 -19.81 14.28 -0.24
CA PRO A 280 -21.12 14.75 0.21
C PRO A 280 -21.44 16.20 -0.16
N ASP A 281 -20.41 17.03 -0.34
CA ASP A 281 -20.51 18.47 -0.63
C ASP A 281 -20.12 18.83 -2.09
N GLY A 282 -20.02 17.85 -2.98
CA GLY A 282 -19.72 18.06 -4.41
C GLY A 282 -18.73 17.04 -4.96
N GLU A 283 -17.72 17.50 -5.68
CA GLU A 283 -16.69 16.65 -6.26
C GLU A 283 -15.30 17.18 -5.90
N ARG A 284 -14.30 16.30 -5.95
CA ARG A 284 -12.88 16.62 -5.75
C ARG A 284 -12.06 16.09 -6.91
N LEU A 285 -11.14 16.90 -7.40
CA LEU A 285 -10.08 16.44 -8.28
C LEU A 285 -9.00 15.78 -7.41
N ILE A 286 -8.67 14.53 -7.71
CA ILE A 286 -7.53 13.83 -7.12
C ILE A 286 -6.39 13.88 -8.13
N VAL A 287 -5.26 14.43 -7.69
CA VAL A 287 -3.99 14.40 -8.42
C VAL A 287 -2.97 13.63 -7.59
N GLY A 288 -2.38 12.60 -8.17
CA GLY A 288 -1.36 11.77 -7.53
C GLY A 288 -0.08 11.67 -8.34
N GLY A 289 1.04 11.41 -7.66
CA GLY A 289 2.35 11.34 -8.28
C GLY A 289 3.48 11.33 -7.25
N GLY A 290 4.65 11.82 -7.65
CA GLY A 290 5.79 11.96 -6.74
C GLY A 290 6.29 10.63 -6.15
N GLY A 291 6.26 9.57 -6.95
CA GLY A 291 6.62 8.24 -6.50
C GLY A 291 8.12 8.09 -6.24
N HIS A 292 8.51 7.45 -5.14
CA HIS A 292 9.89 7.15 -4.82
C HIS A 292 9.99 5.88 -3.97
N THR A 293 11.20 5.33 -3.83
CA THR A 293 11.44 4.24 -2.88
C THR A 293 11.33 4.75 -1.45
N VAL A 294 10.65 3.99 -0.59
CA VAL A 294 10.38 4.37 0.81
C VAL A 294 11.67 4.66 1.56
N GLY A 295 11.69 5.75 2.34
CA GLY A 295 12.88 6.18 3.10
C GLY A 295 14.08 6.66 2.27
N ARG A 296 13.94 6.85 0.95
CA ARG A 296 15.02 7.31 0.05
C ARG A 296 14.77 8.65 -0.65
N ALA A 297 13.72 9.37 -0.26
CA ALA A 297 13.54 10.75 -0.67
C ALA A 297 14.22 11.69 0.33
N ASP A 298 14.84 12.75 -0.16
CA ASP A 298 15.46 13.77 0.71
C ASP A 298 14.41 14.74 1.28
N HIS A 299 13.49 15.22 0.42
CA HIS A 299 12.39 16.11 0.78
C HIS A 299 11.08 15.60 0.17
N ALA A 300 10.35 14.75 0.90
CA ALA A 300 9.10 14.19 0.43
C ALA A 300 7.99 15.24 0.32
N ALA A 301 8.01 16.28 1.16
CA ALA A 301 7.07 17.38 1.13
C ALA A 301 7.09 18.18 -0.20
N ASP A 302 8.23 18.18 -0.91
CA ASP A 302 8.36 18.79 -2.23
C ASP A 302 7.44 18.11 -3.25
N ALA A 303 7.30 16.78 -3.18
CA ALA A 303 6.39 16.05 -4.05
C ALA A 303 4.92 16.48 -3.86
N VAL A 304 4.49 16.70 -2.62
CA VAL A 304 3.14 17.19 -2.33
C VAL A 304 2.96 18.62 -2.87
N SER A 305 3.93 19.49 -2.60
CA SER A 305 3.92 20.89 -3.06
C SER A 305 3.88 20.98 -4.58
N GLU A 306 4.64 20.13 -5.26
CA GLU A 306 4.66 20.01 -6.72
C GLU A 306 3.28 19.60 -7.27
N LEU A 307 2.62 18.59 -6.70
CA LEU A 307 1.27 18.19 -7.12
C LEU A 307 0.25 19.32 -6.95
N VAL A 308 0.34 20.08 -5.85
CA VAL A 308 -0.54 21.24 -5.63
C VAL A 308 -0.26 22.34 -6.65
N HIS A 309 1.01 22.61 -6.95
CA HIS A 309 1.41 23.60 -7.95
C HIS A 309 0.90 23.22 -9.34
N TRP A 310 1.15 21.98 -9.76
CA TRP A 310 0.66 21.44 -11.03
C TRP A 310 -0.86 21.52 -11.14
N ALA A 311 -1.59 21.13 -10.08
CA ALA A 311 -3.04 21.19 -10.08
C ALA A 311 -3.56 22.62 -10.20
N LYS A 312 -2.96 23.60 -9.51
CA LYS A 312 -3.36 25.02 -9.61
C LYS A 312 -3.02 25.65 -10.96
N GLN A 313 -1.95 25.20 -11.60
CA GLN A 313 -1.57 25.65 -12.94
C GLN A 313 -2.61 25.21 -13.99
N HIS A 314 -3.07 23.97 -13.92
CA HIS A 314 -4.02 23.40 -14.90
C HIS A 314 -5.49 23.59 -14.52
N TYR A 315 -5.79 23.86 -13.25
CA TYR A 315 -7.12 24.19 -12.76
C TYR A 315 -7.06 25.50 -11.95
N PRO A 316 -7.01 26.67 -12.63
CA PRO A 316 -6.90 27.95 -11.94
C PRO A 316 -8.02 28.16 -10.93
N GLY A 317 -7.66 28.50 -9.69
CA GLY A 317 -8.60 28.63 -8.58
C GLY A 317 -8.84 27.34 -7.79
N ALA A 318 -8.15 26.24 -8.10
CA ALA A 318 -8.20 25.02 -7.30
C ALA A 318 -7.77 25.25 -5.84
N VAL A 319 -8.58 24.77 -4.91
CA VAL A 319 -8.34 24.83 -3.47
C VAL A 319 -8.07 23.44 -2.95
N GLN A 320 -6.87 23.22 -2.41
CA GLN A 320 -6.52 21.97 -1.77
C GLN A 320 -7.39 21.75 -0.53
N THR A 321 -7.93 20.54 -0.41
CA THR A 321 -8.76 20.12 0.73
C THR A 321 -8.08 19.03 1.54
N HIS A 322 -7.37 18.11 0.88
CA HIS A 322 -6.69 17.00 1.52
C HIS A 322 -5.35 16.75 0.85
N ASN A 323 -4.46 16.10 1.59
CA ASN A 323 -3.34 15.38 1.01
C ASN A 323 -3.03 14.13 1.85
N TRP A 324 -2.53 13.11 1.19
CA TRP A 324 -2.18 11.85 1.82
C TRP A 324 -1.19 11.09 0.93
N SER A 325 -0.81 9.92 1.38
CA SER A 325 0.22 9.10 0.76
C SER A 325 -0.11 7.63 0.92
N ALA A 326 0.31 6.83 -0.04
CA ALA A 326 0.15 5.38 -0.03
C ALA A 326 1.49 4.70 -0.27
N GLN A 327 1.61 3.48 0.25
CA GLN A 327 2.75 2.61 0.04
C GLN A 327 2.32 1.35 -0.69
N ASP A 328 3.13 0.94 -1.66
CA ASP A 328 2.93 -0.22 -2.50
C ASP A 328 4.23 -0.99 -2.67
N TYR A 329 4.14 -2.25 -3.07
CA TYR A 329 5.28 -3.12 -3.26
C TYR A 329 5.34 -3.57 -4.73
N SER A 330 6.48 -3.29 -5.37
CA SER A 330 6.74 -3.62 -6.77
C SER A 330 7.53 -4.92 -6.86
N PRO A 331 7.00 -5.97 -7.51
CA PRO A 331 7.67 -7.26 -7.64
C PRO A 331 8.81 -7.20 -8.68
N ILE A 332 9.86 -7.99 -8.47
CA ILE A 332 11.09 -8.00 -9.29
C ILE A 332 10.84 -8.39 -10.76
N ASP A 333 9.80 -9.15 -11.02
CA ASP A 333 9.40 -9.68 -12.33
C ASP A 333 8.10 -9.08 -12.84
N GLU A 334 7.60 -7.99 -12.25
CA GLU A 334 6.36 -7.31 -12.65
C GLU A 334 5.05 -8.05 -12.35
N LEU A 335 5.07 -9.31 -11.88
CA LEU A 335 3.86 -10.07 -11.58
C LEU A 335 3.58 -10.16 -10.06
N PRO A 336 2.31 -10.15 -9.60
CA PRO A 336 1.99 -10.28 -8.19
C PRO A 336 2.33 -11.65 -7.60
N TYR A 337 2.41 -11.73 -6.27
CA TYR A 337 2.56 -12.98 -5.53
C TYR A 337 1.31 -13.30 -4.73
N ALA A 338 0.64 -14.39 -5.06
CA ALA A 338 -0.54 -14.97 -4.41
C ALA A 338 -0.38 -16.50 -4.34
N GLY A 339 -0.07 -17.03 -3.16
CA GLY A 339 0.15 -18.46 -3.00
C GLY A 339 0.74 -18.83 -1.64
N PRO A 340 1.28 -20.05 -1.47
CA PRO A 340 1.87 -20.46 -0.20
C PRO A 340 3.16 -19.69 0.08
N ILE A 341 3.43 -19.38 1.35
CA ILE A 341 4.63 -18.63 1.77
C ILE A 341 5.93 -19.41 1.53
N LEU A 342 5.86 -20.74 1.46
CA LEU A 342 6.97 -21.62 1.11
C LEU A 342 6.47 -22.69 0.13
N PRO A 343 7.30 -23.13 -0.84
CA PRO A 343 6.92 -24.20 -1.75
C PRO A 343 6.48 -25.46 -0.99
N GLY A 344 5.39 -26.10 -1.45
CA GLY A 344 4.87 -27.33 -0.87
C GLY A 344 4.12 -27.19 0.46
N THR A 345 4.15 -26.01 1.10
CA THR A 345 3.34 -25.74 2.31
C THR A 345 1.90 -25.38 1.94
N ARG A 346 0.93 -25.68 2.82
CA ARG A 346 -0.51 -25.44 2.56
C ARG A 346 -1.23 -24.68 3.67
N HIS A 347 -0.49 -24.18 4.65
CA HIS A 347 -1.08 -23.57 5.86
C HIS A 347 -0.88 -22.05 5.91
N VAL A 348 0.21 -21.51 5.38
CA VAL A 348 0.45 -20.07 5.38
C VAL A 348 0.52 -19.57 3.94
N TRP A 349 -0.34 -18.59 3.65
CA TRP A 349 -0.54 -18.01 2.32
C TRP A 349 -0.13 -16.54 2.35
N VAL A 350 0.27 -16.01 1.20
CA VAL A 350 0.66 -14.60 1.03
C VAL A 350 -0.04 -14.01 -0.18
N ALA A 351 -0.38 -12.72 -0.09
CA ALA A 351 -0.83 -11.89 -1.19
C ALA A 351 -0.08 -10.54 -1.15
N THR A 352 0.79 -10.26 -2.11
CA THR A 352 1.66 -9.07 -2.15
C THR A 352 2.10 -8.72 -3.59
N GLY A 353 2.83 -7.62 -3.77
CA GLY A 353 3.43 -7.27 -5.05
C GLY A 353 2.45 -6.67 -6.07
N PHE A 354 1.40 -5.98 -5.61
CA PHE A 354 0.35 -5.48 -6.51
C PHE A 354 0.72 -4.22 -7.29
N ASP A 355 1.89 -3.63 -7.05
CA ASP A 355 2.45 -2.51 -7.83
C ASP A 355 1.43 -1.38 -8.08
N LYS A 356 0.79 -0.88 -7.02
CA LYS A 356 -0.25 0.18 -7.01
C LYS A 356 -1.64 -0.21 -7.49
N TRP A 357 -1.79 -1.41 -8.08
CA TRP A 357 -3.05 -1.88 -8.67
C TRP A 357 -3.77 -2.91 -7.78
N GLY A 358 -3.79 -2.65 -6.48
CA GLY A 358 -4.39 -3.55 -5.49
C GLY A 358 -5.91 -3.72 -5.62
N LEU A 359 -6.64 -2.78 -6.22
CA LEU A 359 -8.09 -2.90 -6.39
C LEU A 359 -8.50 -4.01 -7.38
N THR A 360 -7.70 -4.25 -8.42
CA THR A 360 -7.89 -5.38 -9.33
C THR A 360 -7.06 -6.59 -8.89
N ASN A 361 -5.74 -6.42 -8.74
CA ASN A 361 -4.83 -7.53 -8.41
C ASN A 361 -5.11 -8.13 -7.03
N GLY A 362 -5.56 -7.32 -6.06
CA GLY A 362 -5.90 -7.80 -4.73
C GLY A 362 -7.15 -8.68 -4.70
N ILE A 363 -8.19 -8.32 -5.47
CA ILE A 363 -9.38 -9.17 -5.63
C ILE A 363 -9.02 -10.44 -6.42
N ALA A 364 -8.25 -10.32 -7.50
CA ALA A 364 -7.76 -11.49 -8.25
C ALA A 364 -6.96 -12.44 -7.34
N ALA A 365 -6.05 -11.91 -6.52
CA ALA A 365 -5.32 -12.70 -5.54
C ALA A 365 -6.26 -13.36 -4.51
N ALA A 366 -7.28 -12.65 -4.02
CA ALA A 366 -8.28 -13.20 -3.10
C ALA A 366 -9.08 -14.37 -3.71
N LEU A 367 -9.50 -14.24 -4.98
CA LEU A 367 -10.17 -15.30 -5.73
C LEU A 367 -9.26 -16.52 -5.90
N ALA A 368 -8.01 -16.30 -6.31
CA ALA A 368 -7.03 -17.36 -6.51
C ALA A 368 -6.68 -18.09 -5.21
N LEU A 369 -6.45 -17.35 -4.11
CA LEU A 369 -6.13 -17.91 -2.80
C LEU A 369 -7.31 -18.68 -2.20
N SER A 370 -8.51 -18.09 -2.23
CA SER A 370 -9.71 -18.75 -1.71
C SER A 370 -10.01 -20.03 -2.50
N GLY A 371 -9.86 -19.98 -3.83
CA GLY A 371 -9.95 -21.17 -4.67
C GLY A 371 -8.98 -22.27 -4.24
N GLN A 372 -7.69 -21.95 -4.07
CA GLN A 372 -6.69 -22.92 -3.62
C GLN A 372 -6.97 -23.50 -2.24
N ILE A 373 -7.36 -22.67 -1.27
CA ILE A 373 -7.70 -23.09 0.10
C ILE A 373 -8.91 -24.04 0.09
N LEU A 374 -9.89 -23.78 -0.76
CA LEU A 374 -11.09 -24.60 -0.92
C LEU A 374 -10.91 -25.81 -1.86
N GLY A 375 -9.69 -26.04 -2.38
CA GLY A 375 -9.36 -27.17 -3.25
C GLY A 375 -9.73 -26.99 -4.72
N GLY A 376 -10.13 -25.79 -5.14
CA GLY A 376 -10.33 -25.39 -6.53
C GLY A 376 -9.07 -24.87 -7.22
N HIS A 377 -9.19 -24.58 -8.51
CA HIS A 377 -8.10 -24.05 -9.32
C HIS A 377 -8.63 -23.05 -10.36
N MET A 378 -7.96 -21.91 -10.49
CA MET A 378 -8.18 -20.95 -11.56
C MET A 378 -7.01 -21.04 -12.55
N SER A 379 -7.29 -21.24 -13.83
CA SER A 379 -6.25 -21.46 -14.84
C SER A 379 -5.29 -20.26 -15.00
N TRP A 380 -5.80 -19.05 -14.78
CA TRP A 380 -5.04 -17.80 -14.85
C TRP A 380 -4.21 -17.51 -13.58
N ALA A 381 -4.48 -18.19 -12.47
CA ALA A 381 -3.78 -17.94 -11.20
C ALA A 381 -2.26 -18.19 -11.27
N ARG A 382 -1.79 -18.86 -12.32
CA ARG A 382 -0.35 -19.04 -12.58
C ARG A 382 0.42 -17.73 -12.77
N ALA A 383 -0.21 -16.67 -13.28
CA ALA A 383 0.41 -15.34 -13.38
C ALA A 383 0.54 -14.64 -12.03
N PHE A 384 -0.09 -15.19 -10.98
CA PHE A 384 -0.01 -14.68 -9.62
C PHE A 384 0.75 -15.65 -8.70
N ALA A 385 1.32 -16.73 -9.23
CA ALA A 385 1.89 -17.77 -8.37
C ALA A 385 3.06 -17.22 -7.53
N ALA A 386 3.00 -17.41 -6.21
CA ALA A 386 4.06 -16.97 -5.29
C ALA A 386 5.43 -17.65 -5.51
N TRP A 387 5.43 -18.78 -6.22
CA TRP A 387 6.59 -19.58 -6.58
C TRP A 387 6.46 -20.05 -8.02
N SER A 388 7.32 -19.57 -8.90
CA SER A 388 7.27 -19.95 -10.31
C SER A 388 8.60 -19.78 -11.06
N PRO A 389 8.87 -20.58 -12.11
CA PRO A 389 10.05 -20.37 -12.97
C PRO A 389 10.08 -18.99 -13.65
N HIS A 390 8.94 -18.30 -13.80
CA HIS A 390 8.92 -16.98 -14.43
C HIS A 390 9.65 -15.90 -13.60
N GLU A 391 9.81 -16.12 -12.30
CA GLU A 391 10.58 -15.24 -11.41
C GLU A 391 12.05 -15.12 -11.85
N LEU A 392 12.57 -16.09 -12.61
CA LEU A 392 13.93 -16.04 -13.16
C LEU A 392 14.16 -14.80 -14.04
N SER A 393 13.11 -14.26 -14.66
CA SER A 393 13.18 -13.01 -15.43
C SER A 393 13.48 -11.78 -14.57
N GLY A 394 13.23 -11.84 -13.26
CA GLY A 394 13.43 -10.75 -12.31
C GLY A 394 14.76 -10.80 -11.54
N LEU A 395 15.62 -11.80 -11.76
CA LEU A 395 16.82 -12.00 -10.92
C LEU A 395 17.83 -10.85 -11.00
N THR A 396 17.98 -10.22 -12.16
CA THR A 396 18.86 -9.05 -12.33
C THR A 396 18.33 -7.85 -11.54
N THR A 397 17.02 -7.59 -11.62
CA THR A 397 16.32 -6.57 -10.83
C THR A 397 16.44 -6.88 -9.32
N ALA A 398 16.27 -8.13 -8.92
CA ALA A 398 16.46 -8.56 -7.53
C ALA A 398 17.88 -8.26 -7.05
N LEU A 399 18.92 -8.61 -7.83
CA LEU A 399 20.31 -8.33 -7.48
C LEU A 399 20.54 -6.82 -7.32
N GLN A 400 20.06 -6.00 -8.25
CA GLN A 400 20.18 -4.54 -8.17
C GLN A 400 19.50 -3.97 -6.91
N HIS A 401 18.26 -4.39 -6.64
CA HIS A 401 17.53 -3.95 -5.45
C HIS A 401 18.25 -4.33 -4.15
N ASN A 402 18.76 -5.57 -4.07
CA ASN A 402 19.45 -6.06 -2.87
C ASN A 402 20.85 -5.43 -2.69
N LEU A 403 21.56 -5.10 -3.78
CA LEU A 403 22.78 -4.30 -3.72
C LEU A 403 22.51 -2.91 -3.16
N GLU A 404 21.44 -2.27 -3.61
CA GLU A 404 21.03 -0.96 -3.10
C GLU A 404 20.61 -1.04 -1.63
N VAL A 405 19.92 -2.10 -1.20
CA VAL A 405 19.65 -2.38 0.22
C VAL A 405 20.96 -2.48 1.02
N GLY A 406 21.96 -3.21 0.52
CA GLY A 406 23.28 -3.30 1.15
C GLY A 406 23.98 -1.95 1.26
N TYR A 407 23.91 -1.13 0.22
CA TYR A 407 24.44 0.24 0.23
C TYR A 407 23.73 1.12 1.27
N GLN A 408 22.39 1.12 1.29
CA GLN A 408 21.60 1.90 2.26
C GLN A 408 21.83 1.45 3.70
N MET A 409 22.01 0.14 3.92
CA MET A 409 22.42 -0.40 5.22
C MET A 409 23.75 0.23 5.66
N ALA A 410 24.80 0.06 4.86
CA ALA A 410 26.13 0.58 5.19
C ALA A 410 26.14 2.10 5.37
N LYS A 411 25.50 2.84 4.45
CA LYS A 411 25.36 4.31 4.51
C LYS A 411 24.64 4.73 5.78
N GLY A 412 23.54 4.09 6.14
CA GLY A 412 22.72 4.43 7.30
C GLY A 412 23.49 4.37 8.62
N TRP A 413 24.39 3.41 8.79
CA TRP A 413 25.19 3.28 10.02
C TRP A 413 26.35 4.30 10.10
N VAL A 414 26.85 4.80 8.96
CA VAL A 414 28.04 5.66 8.92
C VAL A 414 27.69 7.14 8.74
N ALA A 415 26.74 7.48 7.88
CA ALA A 415 26.40 8.87 7.55
C ALA A 415 25.98 9.74 8.76
N PRO A 416 25.29 9.22 9.79
CA PRO A 416 24.92 10.00 10.97
C PRO A 416 26.10 10.57 11.77
N LEU A 417 27.31 10.03 11.61
CA LEU A 417 28.52 10.53 12.29
C LEU A 417 28.84 11.98 11.95
N ALA A 418 28.52 12.41 10.72
CA ALA A 418 28.80 13.75 10.22
C ALA A 418 27.62 14.72 10.42
N ARG A 419 26.49 14.24 10.97
CA ARG A 419 25.28 15.05 11.16
C ARG A 419 25.23 15.59 12.58
N HIS A 420 24.93 16.87 12.70
CA HIS A 420 24.80 17.57 13.97
C HIS A 420 23.64 18.56 13.90
N GLY A 421 23.08 18.89 15.06
CA GLY A 421 21.97 19.83 15.20
C GLY A 421 20.70 19.15 15.66
N ASP A 422 19.69 19.98 15.90
CA ASP A 422 18.37 19.55 16.34
C ASP A 422 17.37 19.72 15.19
N PRO A 423 16.41 18.79 15.02
CA PRO A 423 15.38 18.93 14.02
C PRO A 423 14.45 20.12 14.32
N ALA A 424 14.04 20.82 13.26
CA ALA A 424 12.98 21.84 13.33
C ALA A 424 11.59 21.20 13.44
N GLU A 425 10.55 22.02 13.65
CA GLU A 425 9.15 21.59 13.61
C GLU A 425 8.82 20.87 12.29
N GLY A 426 8.18 19.70 12.38
CA GLY A 426 7.88 18.82 11.25
C GLY A 426 9.07 18.02 10.71
N GLN A 427 10.25 18.13 11.33
CA GLN A 427 11.48 17.49 10.87
C GLN A 427 11.96 16.40 11.83
N GLY A 428 12.81 15.52 11.30
CA GLY A 428 13.50 14.48 12.05
C GLY A 428 14.92 14.30 11.55
N LEU A 429 15.83 13.95 12.46
CA LEU A 429 17.24 13.79 12.18
C LEU A 429 17.80 12.57 12.90
N VAL A 430 18.60 11.78 12.20
CA VAL A 430 19.41 10.71 12.79
C VAL A 430 20.85 11.19 12.95
N THR A 431 21.36 11.11 14.18
CA THR A 431 22.72 11.55 14.55
C THR A 431 23.42 10.52 15.44
N GLY A 432 24.73 10.70 15.61
CA GLY A 432 25.55 9.97 16.57
C GLY A 432 26.45 8.91 15.93
N PRO A 433 27.34 8.30 16.72
CA PRO A 433 28.20 7.22 16.25
C PRO A 433 27.46 5.88 16.15
N PRO A 434 27.97 4.90 15.37
CA PRO A 434 27.31 3.60 15.17
C PRO A 434 26.92 2.87 16.47
N TRP A 435 27.67 3.03 17.54
CA TRP A 435 27.39 2.39 18.84
C TRP A 435 26.40 3.17 19.72
N ASN A 436 25.93 4.35 19.30
CA ASN A 436 25.01 5.21 20.04
C ASN A 436 24.23 6.15 19.10
N LEU A 437 23.56 5.57 18.09
CA LEU A 437 22.71 6.33 17.17
C LEU A 437 21.40 6.76 17.85
N ARG A 438 20.92 7.96 17.50
CA ARG A 438 19.65 8.54 17.96
C ARG A 438 18.84 9.08 16.79
N ALA A 439 17.53 8.89 16.85
CA ALA A 439 16.58 9.49 15.93
C ALA A 439 15.73 10.50 16.71
N ASP A 440 15.93 11.78 16.43
CA ASP A 440 15.26 12.89 17.08
C ASP A 440 14.24 13.49 16.11
N SER A 441 13.06 13.89 16.59
CA SER A 441 12.03 14.56 15.77
C SER A 441 11.27 15.59 16.59
N VAL A 442 10.78 16.65 15.94
CA VAL A 442 9.86 17.63 16.52
C VAL A 442 8.58 17.65 15.71
N VAL A 443 7.46 17.29 16.33
CA VAL A 443 6.13 17.33 15.70
C VAL A 443 5.12 17.82 16.73
N ASP A 444 4.33 18.81 16.34
CA ASP A 444 3.37 19.54 17.17
C ASP A 444 4.03 20.18 18.41
N GLY A 445 5.26 20.69 18.24
CA GLY A 445 6.07 21.24 19.33
C GLY A 445 6.60 20.19 20.33
N VAL A 446 6.35 18.89 20.09
CA VAL A 446 6.81 17.80 20.97
C VAL A 446 8.06 17.16 20.39
N HIS A 447 9.17 17.30 21.12
CA HIS A 447 10.42 16.62 20.81
C HIS A 447 10.36 15.15 21.26
N ARG A 448 10.75 14.23 20.37
CA ARG A 448 10.78 12.79 20.62
C ARG A 448 12.09 12.19 20.16
N THR A 449 12.62 11.27 20.97
CA THR A 449 13.85 10.53 20.67
C THR A 449 13.58 9.02 20.70
N VAL A 450 13.97 8.33 19.64
CA VAL A 450 13.86 6.86 19.52
C VAL A 450 15.16 6.27 18.98
N SER A 451 15.31 4.95 19.09
CA SER A 451 16.33 4.22 18.36
C SER A 451 16.05 4.28 16.86
N PRO A 452 17.03 4.65 16.01
CA PRO A 452 16.84 4.63 14.57
C PRO A 452 16.90 3.22 13.96
N VAL A 453 17.20 2.18 14.75
CA VAL A 453 17.42 0.83 14.26
C VAL A 453 16.08 0.15 14.04
N CYS A 454 15.75 -0.10 12.76
CA CYS A 454 14.55 -0.81 12.38
C CYS A 454 14.58 -2.25 12.93
N PRO A 455 13.55 -2.70 13.68
CA PRO A 455 13.52 -4.02 14.31
C PRO A 455 13.26 -5.18 13.33
N HIS A 456 13.14 -4.91 12.02
CA HIS A 456 13.03 -5.94 10.99
C HIS A 456 14.40 -6.58 10.73
N LEU A 457 15.29 -5.86 10.03
CA LEU A 457 16.62 -6.35 9.65
C LEU A 457 17.75 -5.36 9.97
N GLY A 458 17.52 -4.44 10.91
CA GLY A 458 18.58 -3.56 11.45
C GLY A 458 18.94 -2.35 10.59
N GLY A 459 18.12 -2.00 9.60
CA GLY A 459 18.30 -0.78 8.80
C GLY A 459 18.11 0.49 9.62
N ILE A 460 18.86 1.54 9.30
CA ILE A 460 18.72 2.85 9.94
C ILE A 460 17.63 3.65 9.21
N VAL A 461 16.62 4.09 9.96
CA VAL A 461 15.48 4.85 9.40
C VAL A 461 15.88 6.25 8.96
N ASN A 462 15.17 6.79 7.98
CA ASN A 462 15.23 8.19 7.54
C ASN A 462 13.90 8.89 7.85
N TRP A 463 13.90 10.22 7.91
CA TRP A 463 12.68 11.00 8.14
C TRP A 463 11.96 11.28 6.81
N ASN A 464 10.64 11.13 6.83
CA ASN A 464 9.73 11.59 5.78
C ASN A 464 8.98 12.81 6.31
N ASP A 465 9.31 13.98 5.77
CA ASP A 465 8.77 15.29 6.16
C ASP A 465 7.35 15.55 5.64
N ALA A 466 6.91 14.86 4.58
CA ALA A 466 5.51 14.93 4.16
C ALA A 466 4.60 14.31 5.21
N ASP A 467 4.91 13.10 5.68
CA ASP A 467 4.05 12.36 6.62
C ASP A 467 4.43 12.50 8.09
N CYS A 468 5.54 13.17 8.39
CA CYS A 468 6.15 13.21 9.72
C CYS A 468 6.36 11.78 10.29
N ALA A 469 7.07 10.95 9.54
CA ALA A 469 7.26 9.53 9.88
C ALA A 469 8.70 9.06 9.66
N TRP A 470 9.14 8.10 10.47
CA TRP A 470 10.38 7.37 10.25
C TRP A 470 10.17 6.24 9.26
N GLU A 471 11.04 6.13 8.26
CA GLU A 471 10.93 5.16 7.18
C GLU A 471 12.23 4.36 7.04
N CYS A 472 12.14 3.04 7.03
CA CYS A 472 13.28 2.16 6.79
C CYS A 472 13.57 2.08 5.27
N PRO A 473 14.74 2.53 4.80
CA PRO A 473 15.08 2.57 3.37
C PRO A 473 15.35 1.19 2.76
N LEU A 474 15.31 0.13 3.58
CA LEU A 474 15.60 -1.23 3.13
C LEU A 474 14.35 -1.93 2.61
N HIS A 475 13.36 -2.16 3.48
CA HIS A 475 12.17 -2.94 3.16
C HIS A 475 10.85 -2.20 3.46
N GLY A 476 10.93 -0.90 3.76
CA GLY A 476 9.77 -0.01 3.79
C GLY A 476 8.94 -0.04 5.07
N SER A 477 9.49 -0.52 6.19
CA SER A 477 8.82 -0.36 7.49
C SER A 477 8.70 1.11 7.87
N ARG A 478 7.56 1.50 8.45
CA ARG A 478 7.26 2.88 8.81
C ARG A 478 6.85 3.02 10.27
N PHE A 479 7.26 4.11 10.89
CA PHE A 479 7.00 4.38 12.30
C PHE A 479 6.58 5.84 12.49
N ALA A 480 5.65 6.06 13.41
CA ALA A 480 5.26 7.39 13.87
C ALA A 480 6.44 8.07 14.60
N PRO A 481 6.36 9.38 14.87
CA PRO A 481 7.44 10.13 15.53
C PRO A 481 7.90 9.52 16.87
N ASP A 482 6.99 8.86 17.60
CA ASP A 482 7.24 8.18 18.88
C ASP A 482 7.77 6.74 18.74
N GLY A 483 8.02 6.28 17.52
CA GLY A 483 8.45 4.92 17.23
C GLY A 483 7.33 3.90 17.08
N THR A 484 6.06 4.29 17.21
CA THR A 484 4.92 3.39 17.00
C THR A 484 4.90 2.88 15.55
N LEU A 485 4.85 1.56 15.37
CA LEU A 485 4.83 0.93 14.05
C LEU A 485 3.53 1.25 13.29
N LEU A 486 3.69 1.88 12.13
CA LEU A 486 2.59 2.21 11.21
C LEU A 486 2.41 1.14 10.12
N GLU A 487 3.52 0.68 9.52
CA GLU A 487 3.50 -0.21 8.36
C GLU A 487 4.70 -1.17 8.37
N GLY A 488 4.49 -2.42 7.94
CA GLY A 488 5.47 -3.51 7.99
C GLY A 488 6.56 -3.44 6.90
N PRO A 489 7.45 -4.44 6.81
CA PRO A 489 7.34 -5.79 7.39
C PRO A 489 7.71 -5.90 8.87
N ALA A 490 8.32 -4.89 9.49
CA ALA A 490 8.57 -4.88 10.92
C ALA A 490 7.30 -5.24 11.69
N THR A 491 7.42 -6.09 12.70
CA THR A 491 6.27 -6.46 13.55
C THR A 491 6.23 -5.66 14.83
N ARG A 492 7.30 -4.95 15.20
CA ARG A 492 7.45 -4.11 16.41
C ARG A 492 7.80 -2.67 16.07
N GLY A 493 7.53 -1.75 17.00
CA GLY A 493 7.94 -0.35 16.88
C GLY A 493 9.41 -0.14 17.20
N LEU A 494 9.92 1.07 16.94
CA LEU A 494 11.24 1.50 17.37
C LEU A 494 11.29 1.56 18.91
N THR A 495 12.45 1.30 19.47
CA THR A 495 12.66 1.38 20.91
C THR A 495 12.72 2.86 21.33
N PRO A 496 11.88 3.33 22.26
CA PRO A 496 12.01 4.68 22.82
C PRO A 496 13.38 4.83 23.50
N ALA A 497 14.01 6.00 23.38
CA ALA A 497 15.16 6.30 24.23
C ALA A 497 14.68 6.47 25.68
N ASP A 498 15.45 5.98 26.66
CA ASP A 498 15.13 6.19 28.08
C ASP A 498 14.91 7.69 28.33
N THR A 499 13.68 8.05 28.72
CA THR A 499 13.28 9.43 28.95
C THR A 499 14.06 10.00 30.14
N HIS A 500 15.16 10.70 29.87
CA HIS A 500 15.65 11.68 30.82
C HIS A 500 14.71 12.89 30.77
N VAL A 501 13.72 12.92 31.66
CA VAL A 501 12.91 14.10 31.93
C VAL A 501 13.85 15.16 32.51
N SER A 502 14.33 16.08 31.68
CA SER A 502 15.04 17.27 32.12
C SER A 502 14.01 18.24 32.73
N HIS A 503 13.85 18.17 34.05
CA HIS A 503 13.19 19.25 34.79
C HIS A 503 14.04 20.52 34.66
N HIS A 504 13.64 21.42 33.76
CA HIS A 504 14.09 22.81 33.83
C HIS A 504 13.48 23.46 35.08
N ALA A 505 14.18 23.35 36.20
CA ALA A 505 13.94 24.17 37.37
C ALA A 505 14.19 25.64 36.99
N ARG A 506 13.12 26.44 36.95
CA ARG A 506 13.21 27.91 36.86
C ARG A 506 13.91 28.41 38.12
N GLY A 507 15.15 28.86 37.98
CA GLY A 507 15.88 29.57 39.01
C GLY A 507 15.25 30.94 39.29
N GLY A 508 14.47 31.03 40.36
CA GLY A 508 14.07 32.30 40.97
C GLY A 508 15.14 32.75 41.96
N SER A 509 15.97 33.71 41.55
CA SER A 509 16.88 34.43 42.42
C SER A 509 16.07 35.43 43.26
N ALA A 510 16.03 35.24 44.57
CA ALA A 510 15.75 36.30 45.53
C ALA A 510 16.97 36.42 46.46
N ARG A 511 17.60 37.59 46.48
CA ARG A 511 18.55 38.00 47.51
C ARG A 511 17.90 39.08 48.38
N PRO A 512 18.28 39.15 49.67
CA PRO A 512 17.52 39.78 50.74
C PRO A 512 17.43 41.31 50.66
#